data_AF-A0A1M6PPR1-F1
#
_entry.id   AF-A0A1M6PPR1-F1
#
_cell.length_a   1.000
_cell.length_b   1.000
_cell.length_c   1.000
_cell.angle_alpha   90.00
_cell.angle_beta   90.00
_cell.angle_gamma   90.00
#
_symmetry.space_group_name_H-M   'P 1'
#
loop_
_entity.id
_entity.type
_entity.pdbx_description
1 polymer ?
#
loop_
_entity_poly.entity_id
_entity_poly.type
_entity_poly.pdbx_seq_one_letter_code
_entity_poly.pdbx_strand_id
1 'polypeptide(L)'
;MKLLLFPLLLAAAIATAPPKAAPPKPTHWTGTFSNGMKGATISFDVSADGKKLSELTFKGYWRCAGKLELTTAGPTHSFPITAGKVSGVVLDPPGGGATAWRFELDGLVGEKSAKGTFRMNINALSCDTYKLEWTAAPAK
;
A
#
# COMPACT_ATOMS: atom_id res chain seq x y z
N MET A 1 40.76 57.34 -35.18
CA MET A 1 40.03 56.94 -33.96
C MET A 1 38.55 57.17 -34.21
N LYS A 2 37.58 56.31 -33.91
CA LYS A 2 37.57 54.99 -33.28
C LYS A 2 36.09 54.54 -33.30
N LEU A 3 35.86 53.26 -33.63
CA LEU A 3 34.70 52.41 -33.32
C LEU A 3 33.33 52.71 -33.97
N LEU A 4 33.04 51.94 -35.01
CA LEU A 4 31.69 51.63 -35.48
C LEU A 4 30.99 50.71 -34.46
N LEU A 5 29.80 51.11 -34.01
CA LEU A 5 28.88 50.28 -33.23
C LEU A 5 28.30 49.17 -34.12
N PHE A 6 28.51 47.92 -33.73
CA PHE A 6 27.70 46.77 -34.19
C PHE A 6 26.82 46.33 -33.02
N PRO A 7 25.48 46.33 -33.14
CA PRO A 7 24.63 45.75 -32.12
C PRO A 7 24.70 44.21 -32.26
N LEU A 8 25.26 43.57 -31.24
CA LEU A 8 25.25 42.13 -31.08
C LEU A 8 23.81 41.71 -30.76
N LEU A 9 23.11 41.11 -31.74
CA LEU A 9 21.83 40.44 -31.53
C LEU A 9 22.06 39.17 -30.71
N LEU A 10 21.84 39.24 -29.39
CA LEU A 10 21.69 38.07 -28.53
C LEU A 10 20.35 37.40 -28.84
N ALA A 11 20.37 36.36 -29.67
CA ALA A 11 19.26 35.43 -29.78
C ALA A 11 19.27 34.51 -28.55
N ALA A 12 18.50 34.85 -27.52
CA ALA A 12 18.25 33.96 -26.39
C ALA A 12 17.33 32.81 -26.85
N ALA A 13 17.92 31.64 -27.13
CA ALA A 13 17.16 30.42 -27.34
C ALA A 13 16.56 29.98 -26.00
N ILE A 14 15.26 30.21 -25.82
CA ILE A 14 14.51 29.72 -24.66
C ILE A 14 14.30 28.21 -24.88
N ALA A 15 15.18 27.39 -24.29
CA ALA A 15 14.98 25.94 -24.26
C ALA A 15 13.78 25.62 -23.36
N THR A 16 12.58 25.54 -23.93
CA THR A 16 11.41 25.02 -23.24
C THR A 16 11.60 23.52 -23.05
N ALA A 17 12.07 23.12 -21.88
CA ALA A 17 12.10 21.71 -21.50
C ALA A 17 10.67 21.13 -21.60
N PRO A 18 10.50 19.92 -22.17
CA PRO A 18 9.18 19.30 -22.25
C PRO A 18 8.60 19.12 -20.83
N PRO A 19 7.27 19.28 -20.67
CA PRO A 19 6.63 19.12 -19.37
C PRO A 19 6.97 17.75 -18.79
N LYS A 20 7.55 17.75 -17.58
CA LYS A 20 7.89 16.55 -16.83
C LYS A 20 6.62 15.68 -16.73
N ALA A 21 6.64 14.49 -17.32
CA ALA A 21 5.52 13.57 -17.29
C ALA A 21 5.04 13.38 -15.85
N ALA A 22 3.71 13.38 -15.65
CA ALA A 22 3.13 13.15 -14.33
C ALA A 22 3.62 11.81 -13.76
N PRO A 23 3.89 11.74 -12.45
CA PRO A 23 4.35 10.50 -11.84
C PRO A 23 3.30 9.40 -12.05
N PRO A 24 3.72 8.17 -12.36
CA PRO A 24 2.81 7.08 -12.61
C PRO A 24 2.00 6.76 -11.33
N LYS A 25 0.70 6.54 -11.50
CA LYS A 25 -0.24 6.37 -10.39
C LYS A 25 -0.13 4.97 -9.77
N PRO A 26 -0.33 4.83 -8.45
CA PRO A 26 -0.51 3.52 -7.83
C PRO A 26 -1.69 2.77 -8.45
N THR A 27 -1.63 1.44 -8.43
CA THR A 27 -2.73 0.57 -8.83
C THR A 27 -3.45 0.09 -7.59
N HIS A 28 -4.78 0.26 -7.55
CA HIS A 28 -5.61 -0.25 -6.47
C HIS A 28 -5.93 -1.72 -6.68
N TRP A 29 -5.87 -2.52 -5.63
CA TRP A 29 -6.13 -3.95 -5.62
C TRP A 29 -7.26 -4.28 -4.66
N THR A 30 -8.10 -5.23 -5.04
CA THR A 30 -9.20 -5.72 -4.21
C THR A 30 -9.22 -7.23 -4.20
N GLY A 31 -9.62 -7.79 -3.06
CA GLY A 31 -9.52 -9.21 -2.79
C GLY A 31 -10.49 -9.74 -1.75
N THR A 32 -10.47 -11.06 -1.60
CA THR A 32 -11.33 -11.83 -0.71
C THR A 32 -10.51 -12.83 0.08
N PHE A 33 -11.10 -13.34 1.16
CA PHE A 33 -10.48 -14.40 1.97
C PHE A 33 -11.12 -15.77 1.69
N SER A 34 -10.32 -16.81 1.50
CA SER A 34 -10.80 -18.19 1.26
C SER A 34 -11.24 -18.89 2.55
N ASN A 35 -10.57 -18.60 3.66
CA ASN A 35 -10.82 -19.18 4.98
C ASN A 35 -11.41 -18.16 5.98
N GLY A 36 -11.77 -16.97 5.50
CA GLY A 36 -12.42 -15.93 6.29
C GLY A 36 -13.95 -16.05 6.29
N MET A 37 -14.59 -15.19 7.07
CA MET A 37 -16.06 -15.05 7.05
C MET A 37 -16.53 -14.53 5.69
N LYS A 38 -17.69 -15.03 5.22
CA LYS A 38 -18.29 -14.60 3.95
C LYS A 38 -18.47 -13.08 3.91
N GLY A 39 -18.02 -12.45 2.84
CA GLY A 39 -18.11 -11.00 2.63
C GLY A 39 -16.93 -10.20 3.20
N ALA A 40 -15.96 -10.85 3.87
CA ALA A 40 -14.71 -10.19 4.24
C ALA A 40 -13.86 -9.89 3.00
N THR A 41 -13.27 -8.70 2.96
CA THR A 41 -12.48 -8.19 1.84
C THR A 41 -11.15 -7.61 2.30
N ILE A 42 -10.18 -7.63 1.40
CA ILE A 42 -8.90 -6.93 1.54
C ILE A 42 -8.75 -5.96 0.37
N SER A 43 -8.21 -4.77 0.61
CA SER A 43 -7.81 -3.84 -0.45
C SER A 43 -6.49 -3.17 -0.10
N PHE A 44 -5.74 -2.75 -1.11
CA PHE A 44 -4.46 -2.06 -0.95
C PHE A 44 -4.03 -1.40 -2.25
N ASP A 45 -3.10 -0.48 -2.16
CA ASP A 45 -2.45 0.14 -3.32
C ASP A 45 -1.04 -0.43 -3.51
N VAL A 46 -0.69 -0.72 -4.77
CA VAL A 46 0.68 -1.04 -5.17
C VAL A 46 1.25 0.17 -5.91
N SER A 47 2.40 0.67 -5.45
CA SER A 47 3.10 1.77 -6.12
C SER A 47 3.43 1.42 -7.57
N ALA A 48 3.50 2.43 -8.45
CA ALA A 48 3.75 2.22 -9.87
C ALA A 48 5.08 1.52 -10.20
N ASP A 49 6.07 1.61 -9.32
CA ASP A 49 7.35 0.90 -9.43
C ASP A 49 7.29 -0.54 -8.86
N GLY A 50 6.16 -0.95 -8.32
CA GLY A 50 5.93 -2.27 -7.73
C GLY A 50 6.69 -2.51 -6.42
N LYS A 51 7.22 -1.48 -5.77
CA LYS A 51 8.10 -1.61 -4.59
C LYS A 51 7.41 -1.39 -3.24
N LYS A 52 6.16 -0.95 -3.23
CA LYS A 52 5.45 -0.59 -2.00
C LYS A 52 3.99 -0.98 -2.06
N LEU A 53 3.50 -1.56 -0.97
CA LEU A 53 2.09 -1.79 -0.70
C LEU A 53 1.64 -0.81 0.39
N SER A 54 0.63 0.02 0.10
CA SER A 54 0.07 1.02 1.04
C SER A 54 -1.45 0.92 1.10
N GLU A 55 -2.09 1.72 1.96
CA GLU A 55 -3.55 1.77 2.09
C GLU A 55 -4.19 0.39 2.31
N LEU A 56 -3.45 -0.50 3.00
CA LEU A 56 -3.94 -1.85 3.30
C LEU A 56 -5.18 -1.72 4.18
N THR A 57 -6.31 -2.24 3.71
CA THR A 57 -7.58 -2.23 4.43
C THR A 57 -8.12 -3.64 4.50
N PHE A 58 -8.38 -4.11 5.71
CA PHE A 58 -9.23 -5.24 6.00
C PHE A 58 -10.63 -4.73 6.33
N LYS A 59 -11.65 -5.33 5.71
CA LYS A 59 -13.04 -5.18 6.13
C LYS A 59 -13.62 -6.56 6.34
N GLY A 60 -14.05 -6.85 7.56
CA GLY A 60 -14.56 -8.18 7.89
C GLY A 60 -14.73 -8.36 9.37
N TYR A 61 -14.89 -9.62 9.77
CA TYR A 61 -15.09 -9.96 11.18
C TYR A 61 -13.79 -10.44 11.83
N TRP A 62 -13.65 -10.08 13.10
CA TRP A 62 -12.57 -10.55 13.98
C TRP A 62 -13.13 -10.94 15.34
N ARG A 63 -12.36 -11.68 16.14
CA ARG A 63 -12.78 -12.09 17.48
C ARG A 63 -12.07 -11.26 18.54
N CYS A 64 -12.82 -10.56 19.37
CA CYS A 64 -12.34 -9.80 20.53
C CYS A 64 -12.93 -10.35 21.81
N ALA A 65 -12.09 -10.80 22.74
CA ALA A 65 -12.53 -11.40 24.01
C ALA A 65 -13.65 -12.45 23.84
N GLY A 66 -13.51 -13.30 22.80
CA GLY A 66 -14.47 -14.36 22.44
C GLY A 66 -15.68 -13.91 21.62
N LYS A 67 -15.94 -12.60 21.50
CA LYS A 67 -17.05 -12.04 20.71
C LYS A 67 -16.64 -11.80 19.28
N LEU A 68 -17.58 -11.99 18.36
CA LEU A 68 -17.37 -11.73 16.94
C LEU A 68 -17.83 -10.31 16.63
N GLU A 69 -16.95 -9.50 16.05
CA GLU A 69 -17.21 -8.09 15.79
C GLU A 69 -16.89 -7.76 14.33
N LEU A 70 -17.66 -6.85 13.72
CA LEU A 70 -17.36 -6.33 12.38
C LEU A 70 -16.41 -5.15 12.53
N THR A 71 -15.37 -5.11 11.71
CA THR A 71 -14.40 -4.02 11.71
C THR A 71 -13.96 -3.63 10.30
N THR A 72 -13.42 -2.43 10.18
CA THR A 72 -12.68 -1.96 9.01
C THR A 72 -11.42 -1.28 9.53
N ALA A 73 -10.26 -1.85 9.22
CA ALA A 73 -9.00 -1.41 9.79
C ALA A 73 -7.83 -1.70 8.86
N GLY A 74 -6.77 -0.93 9.03
CA GLY A 74 -5.57 -0.95 8.20
C GLY A 74 -4.42 -0.23 8.89
N PRO A 75 -3.16 -0.58 8.59
CA PRO A 75 -2.03 0.16 9.08
C PRO A 75 -1.88 1.51 8.37
N THR A 76 -1.40 2.50 9.11
CA THR A 76 -0.98 3.81 8.61
C THR A 76 0.30 3.71 7.78
N HIS A 77 1.14 2.72 8.08
CA HIS A 77 2.40 2.49 7.37
C HIS A 77 2.29 1.44 6.26
N SER A 78 3.17 1.58 5.27
CA SER A 78 3.27 0.70 4.11
C SER A 78 4.17 -0.51 4.33
N PHE A 79 3.99 -1.54 3.52
CA PHE A 79 4.89 -2.68 3.42
C PHE A 79 5.81 -2.55 2.20
N PRO A 80 7.11 -2.85 2.31
CA PRO A 80 7.97 -2.96 1.14
C PRO A 80 7.63 -4.21 0.33
N ILE A 81 7.74 -4.10 -0.99
CA ILE A 81 7.69 -5.23 -1.93
C ILE A 81 9.09 -5.40 -2.52
N THR A 82 9.65 -6.59 -2.36
CA THR A 82 10.97 -6.94 -2.91
C THR A 82 10.83 -8.18 -3.78
N ALA A 83 11.21 -8.07 -5.06
CA ALA A 83 11.07 -9.15 -6.04
C ALA A 83 9.64 -9.75 -6.08
N GLY A 84 8.61 -8.88 -6.06
CA GLY A 84 7.20 -9.29 -6.07
C GLY A 84 6.71 -9.90 -4.75
N LYS A 85 7.55 -10.01 -3.72
CA LYS A 85 7.15 -10.51 -2.40
C LYS A 85 6.91 -9.36 -1.43
N VAL A 86 5.77 -9.41 -0.74
CA VAL A 86 5.49 -8.61 0.46
C VAL A 86 5.57 -9.52 1.68
N SER A 87 6.27 -9.09 2.72
CA SER A 87 6.39 -9.84 3.97
C SER A 87 6.76 -8.88 5.07
N GLY A 88 5.96 -8.83 6.14
CA GLY A 88 6.28 -7.97 7.24
C GLY A 88 5.17 -7.75 8.24
N VAL A 89 5.48 -6.81 9.11
CA VAL A 89 4.75 -6.45 10.31
C VAL A 89 4.69 -4.95 10.38
N VAL A 90 3.49 -4.40 10.54
CA VAL A 90 3.29 -3.01 10.95
C VAL A 90 2.60 -2.98 12.30
N LEU A 91 3.08 -2.09 13.18
CA LEU A 91 2.48 -1.79 14.46
C LEU A 91 1.94 -0.37 14.44
N ASP A 92 0.68 -0.21 14.87
CA ASP A 92 0.01 1.08 14.99
C ASP A 92 -0.52 1.29 16.43
N PRO A 93 -0.01 2.28 17.18
CA PRO A 93 1.03 3.23 16.79
C PRO A 93 2.42 2.59 16.65
N PRO A 94 3.35 3.27 15.95
CA PRO A 94 4.75 2.86 15.87
C PRO A 94 5.38 2.71 17.27
N GLY A 95 6.22 1.69 17.44
CA GLY A 95 6.79 1.34 18.75
C GLY A 95 5.90 0.44 19.60
N GLY A 96 4.66 0.22 19.19
CA GLY A 96 3.76 -0.75 19.82
C GLY A 96 3.10 -0.23 21.09
N GLY A 97 2.84 -1.15 22.03
CA GLY A 97 2.07 -0.91 23.24
C GLY A 97 1.04 -2.01 23.48
N ALA A 98 0.45 -2.05 24.68
CA ALA A 98 -0.49 -3.10 25.06
C ALA A 98 -1.69 -3.20 24.09
N THR A 99 -2.20 -2.04 23.66
CA THR A 99 -3.35 -1.92 22.76
C THR A 99 -2.97 -1.60 21.32
N ALA A 100 -1.69 -1.73 20.96
CA ALA A 100 -1.28 -1.46 19.59
C ALA A 100 -1.85 -2.50 18.64
N TRP A 101 -2.33 -2.02 17.50
CA TRP A 101 -2.72 -2.86 16.39
C TRP A 101 -1.49 -3.46 15.77
N ARG A 102 -1.59 -4.74 15.47
CA ARG A 102 -0.55 -5.49 14.81
C ARG A 102 -1.11 -6.02 13.51
N PHE A 103 -0.48 -5.63 12.40
CA PHE A 103 -0.83 -6.07 11.05
C PHE A 103 0.32 -6.91 10.50
N GLU A 104 0.06 -8.19 10.27
CA GLU A 104 0.96 -9.13 9.61
C GLU A 104 0.47 -9.35 8.18
N LEU A 105 1.35 -9.18 7.20
CA LEU A 105 1.06 -9.42 5.80
C LEU A 105 2.21 -10.19 5.15
N ASP A 106 1.88 -11.30 4.49
CA ASP A 106 2.80 -12.06 3.66
C ASP A 106 2.12 -12.36 2.33
N GLY A 107 2.82 -12.29 1.22
CA GLY A 107 2.23 -12.62 -0.07
C GLY A 107 3.14 -12.40 -1.26
N LEU A 108 2.60 -12.79 -2.42
CA LEU A 108 3.18 -12.55 -3.73
C LEU A 108 2.25 -11.61 -4.50
N VAL A 109 2.84 -10.59 -5.12
CA VAL A 109 2.18 -9.60 -5.98
C VAL A 109 2.72 -9.79 -7.40
N GLY A 110 1.90 -10.36 -8.27
CA GLY A 110 2.18 -10.47 -9.71
C GLY A 110 1.52 -9.35 -10.50
N GLU A 111 1.56 -9.44 -11.83
CA GLU A 111 0.99 -8.41 -12.72
C GLU A 111 -0.55 -8.36 -12.68
N LYS A 112 -1.20 -9.52 -12.55
CA LYS A 112 -2.67 -9.66 -12.68
C LYS A 112 -3.35 -10.23 -11.45
N SER A 113 -2.56 -10.82 -10.55
CA SER A 113 -3.07 -11.47 -9.35
C SER A 113 -2.05 -11.36 -8.23
N ALA A 114 -2.58 -11.31 -7.01
CA ALA A 114 -1.81 -11.34 -5.78
C ALA A 114 -2.47 -12.33 -4.82
N LYS A 115 -1.67 -12.97 -3.97
CA LYS A 115 -2.19 -13.89 -2.95
C LYS A 115 -1.24 -13.98 -1.76
N GLY A 116 -1.78 -14.35 -0.61
CA GLY A 116 -0.96 -14.47 0.57
C GLY A 116 -1.75 -14.75 1.84
N THR A 117 -1.15 -14.37 2.97
CA THR A 117 -1.78 -14.41 4.28
C THR A 117 -1.82 -13.04 4.93
N PHE A 118 -2.83 -12.82 5.74
CA PHE A 118 -3.04 -11.61 6.52
C PHE A 118 -3.45 -12.00 7.94
N ARG A 119 -2.94 -11.29 8.94
CA ARG A 119 -3.46 -11.37 10.30
C ARG A 119 -3.44 -9.98 10.92
N MET A 120 -4.51 -9.67 11.64
CA MET A 120 -4.60 -8.46 12.42
C MET A 120 -5.02 -8.81 13.85
N ASN A 121 -4.30 -8.28 14.83
CA ASN A 121 -4.59 -8.54 16.23
C ASN A 121 -4.24 -7.37 17.16
N ILE A 122 -4.88 -7.37 18.34
CA ILE A 122 -4.49 -6.58 19.51
C ILE A 122 -4.38 -7.55 20.68
N ASN A 123 -3.15 -7.80 21.12
CA ASN A 123 -2.88 -8.85 22.11
C ASN A 123 -3.57 -8.60 23.45
N ALA A 124 -3.47 -7.39 24.03
CA ALA A 124 -4.04 -7.12 25.34
C ALA A 124 -5.58 -7.16 25.36
N LEU A 125 -6.23 -6.98 24.21
CA LEU A 125 -7.68 -7.03 24.09
C LEU A 125 -8.18 -8.42 23.64
N SER A 126 -7.27 -9.37 23.43
CA SER A 126 -7.58 -10.68 22.85
C SER A 126 -8.42 -10.55 21.57
N CYS A 127 -8.04 -9.57 20.74
CA CYS A 127 -8.62 -9.32 19.42
C CYS A 127 -7.75 -9.97 18.34
N ASP A 128 -8.32 -10.82 17.49
CA ASP A 128 -7.57 -11.52 16.44
C ASP A 128 -8.48 -11.89 15.25
N THR A 129 -7.99 -11.69 14.03
CA THR A 129 -8.61 -12.23 12.80
C THR A 129 -8.27 -13.71 12.60
N TYR A 130 -7.29 -14.23 13.33
CA TYR A 130 -6.46 -15.37 12.95
C TYR A 130 -5.74 -15.15 11.62
N LYS A 131 -4.95 -16.14 11.19
CA LYS A 131 -4.30 -16.11 9.89
C LYS A 131 -5.32 -16.38 8.78
N LEU A 132 -5.61 -15.36 8.01
CA LEU A 132 -6.51 -15.41 6.85
C LEU A 132 -5.70 -15.57 5.56
N GLU A 133 -6.19 -16.37 4.63
CA GLU A 133 -5.65 -16.54 3.29
C GLU A 133 -6.40 -15.67 2.31
N TRP A 134 -5.70 -14.80 1.59
CA TRP A 134 -6.30 -13.85 0.66
C TRP A 134 -5.84 -14.05 -0.77
N THR A 135 -6.70 -13.67 -1.70
CA THR A 135 -6.40 -13.45 -3.12
C THR A 135 -6.92 -12.08 -3.53
N ALA A 136 -6.21 -11.42 -4.45
CA ALA A 136 -6.58 -10.10 -4.95
C ALA A 136 -6.23 -9.94 -6.43
N ALA A 137 -6.91 -9.01 -7.10
CA ALA A 137 -6.64 -8.57 -8.46
C ALA A 137 -6.68 -7.04 -8.56
N PRO A 138 -6.07 -6.42 -9.58
CA PRO A 138 -6.23 -5.00 -9.83
C PRO A 138 -7.71 -4.66 -9.96
N ALA A 139 -8.15 -3.60 -9.29
CA ALA A 139 -9.48 -3.05 -9.48
C ALA A 139 -9.64 -2.61 -10.95
N LYS A 140 -10.84 -2.82 -11.51
CA LYS A 140 -11.18 -2.44 -12.89
C LYS A 140 -11.37 -0.94 -13.03
#